data_AF-N8VEJ9-F1
#
_entry.id   AF-N8VEJ9-F1
#
_cell.length_a   1.000
_cell.length_b   1.000
_cell.length_c   1.000
_cell.angle_alpha   90.00
_cell.angle_beta   90.00
_cell.angle_gamma   90.00
#
_symmetry.space_group_name_H-M   'P 1'
#
loop_
_entity.id
_entity.type
_entity.pdbx_description
1 polymer ?
#
loop_
_entity_poly.entity_id
_entity_poly.type
_entity_poly.pdbx_seq_one_letter_code
_entity_poly.pdbx_strand_id
1 'polypeptide(L)'
;MKFKQKWLGGISGLFIACSVLVGCGGVQSQSPSADTILKYARETDPNIVQLQVQKCEVFNLFEGQPGTGPQYDVHRCTILVERMNHEINQTYTREELWDLDQDQYDGSWSIYNYK
;
A
#
# COMPACT_ATOMS: atom_id res chain seq x y z
N MET A 1 -50.71 -55.46 -0.36
CA MET A 1 -51.12 -55.10 1.02
C MET A 1 -50.03 -54.26 1.66
N LYS A 2 -50.42 -53.19 2.35
CA LYS A 2 -49.61 -52.16 3.04
C LYS A 2 -48.68 -52.77 4.11
N PHE A 3 -47.54 -52.15 4.42
CA PHE A 3 -47.37 -51.36 5.68
C PHE A 3 -45.96 -50.74 5.86
N LYS A 4 -45.94 -49.40 5.87
CA LYS A 4 -45.21 -48.46 6.74
C LYS A 4 -43.67 -48.54 6.86
N GLN A 5 -42.99 -47.62 6.16
CA GLN A 5 -41.75 -47.01 6.68
C GLN A 5 -42.12 -46.00 7.80
N LYS A 6 -41.58 -46.26 9.00
CA LYS A 6 -41.66 -45.39 10.18
C LYS A 6 -40.58 -44.30 10.07
N TRP A 7 -41.00 -43.05 10.27
CA TRP A 7 -40.16 -41.94 10.68
C TRP A 7 -39.77 -42.08 12.15
N LEU A 8 -38.51 -41.77 12.50
CA LEU A 8 -38.08 -41.40 13.86
C LEU A 8 -36.75 -40.64 13.78
N GLY A 9 -36.79 -39.36 14.17
CA GLY A 9 -35.67 -38.56 14.70
C GLY A 9 -34.57 -38.20 13.69
N GLY A 10 -34.13 -36.96 13.54
CA GLY A 10 -34.07 -35.86 14.48
C GLY A 10 -32.76 -35.12 14.22
N ILE A 11 -32.71 -33.87 14.68
CA ILE A 11 -31.56 -32.96 14.72
C ILE A 11 -31.35 -32.17 13.43
N SER A 12 -32.08 -31.06 13.40
CA SER A 12 -31.72 -29.82 12.71
C SER A 12 -30.28 -29.44 13.08
N GLY A 13 -29.32 -29.81 12.22
CA GLY A 13 -27.93 -29.37 12.30
C GLY A 13 -27.83 -27.97 11.74
N LEU A 14 -28.04 -26.98 12.61
CA LEU A 14 -27.83 -25.57 12.35
C LEU A 14 -26.33 -25.34 12.03
N PHE A 15 -25.96 -25.35 10.76
CA PHE A 15 -24.64 -24.87 10.33
C PHE A 15 -24.59 -23.36 10.50
N ILE A 16 -24.15 -22.88 11.66
CA ILE A 16 -23.73 -21.49 11.86
C ILE A 16 -22.30 -21.52 12.38
N ALA A 17 -21.37 -21.65 11.45
CA ALA A 17 -19.99 -21.22 11.65
C ALA A 17 -19.93 -19.71 11.41
N CYS A 18 -20.41 -18.91 12.38
CA CYS A 18 -20.09 -17.48 12.43
C CYS A 18 -18.72 -17.34 13.10
N SER A 19 -17.67 -17.57 12.31
CA SER A 19 -16.33 -17.10 12.61
C SER A 19 -16.38 -15.58 12.62
N VAL A 20 -16.55 -15.00 13.81
CA VAL A 20 -16.42 -13.55 14.01
C VAL A 20 -14.93 -13.24 14.00
N LEU A 21 -14.34 -13.19 12.80
CA LEU A 21 -13.12 -12.45 12.56
C LEU A 21 -13.49 -10.98 12.68
N VAL A 22 -13.54 -10.46 13.91
CA VAL A 22 -13.60 -9.02 14.14
C VAL A 22 -12.31 -8.46 13.56
N GLY A 23 -12.46 -7.74 12.45
CA GLY A 23 -11.38 -7.23 11.63
C GLY A 23 -10.37 -6.46 12.46
N CYS A 24 -9.13 -6.91 12.43
CA CYS A 24 -8.01 -6.00 12.55
C CYS A 24 -8.08 -5.10 11.32
N GLY A 25 -8.72 -3.94 11.47
CA GLY A 25 -8.62 -2.83 10.53
C GLY A 25 -7.19 -2.29 10.56
N GLY A 26 -6.24 -3.09 10.07
CA GLY A 26 -4.99 -2.55 9.59
C GLY A 26 -5.35 -1.68 8.41
N VAL A 27 -5.06 -0.38 8.51
CA VAL A 27 -5.07 0.51 7.35
C VAL A 27 -4.16 -0.18 6.34
N GLN A 28 -4.74 -0.75 5.28
CA GLN A 28 -3.95 -1.25 4.17
C GLN A 28 -3.23 -0.02 3.63
N SER A 29 -1.92 0.05 3.84
CA SER A 29 -1.12 1.15 3.32
C SER A 29 -1.32 1.16 1.80
N GLN A 30 -2.07 2.15 1.33
CA GLN A 30 -2.40 2.28 -0.09
C GLN A 30 -1.12 2.72 -0.80
N SER A 31 -0.81 2.10 -1.94
CA SER A 31 0.30 2.57 -2.76
C SER A 31 0.09 4.05 -3.12
N PRO A 32 1.13 4.90 -3.05
CA PRO A 32 0.99 6.32 -3.36
C PRO A 32 0.53 6.54 -4.79
N SER A 33 -0.35 7.51 -5.02
CA SER A 33 -0.69 7.94 -6.37
C SER A 33 0.46 8.75 -6.98
N ALA A 34 0.70 8.58 -8.28
CA ALA A 34 1.75 9.30 -9.00
C ALA A 34 1.61 10.84 -8.86
N ASP A 35 0.38 11.36 -8.84
CA ASP A 35 0.11 12.80 -8.68
C ASP A 35 0.55 13.33 -7.31
N THR A 36 0.33 12.54 -6.25
CA THR A 36 0.73 12.93 -4.89
C THR A 36 2.25 12.99 -4.78
N ILE A 37 2.93 11.98 -5.32
CA ILE A 37 4.40 11.94 -5.36
C ILE A 37 4.92 13.10 -6.21
N LEU A 38 4.30 13.40 -7.35
CA LEU A 38 4.75 14.46 -8.27
C LEU A 38 4.65 15.84 -7.63
N LYS A 39 3.57 16.10 -6.89
CA LYS A 39 3.41 17.36 -6.16
C LYS A 39 4.56 17.55 -5.17
N TYR A 40 4.83 16.55 -4.34
CA TYR A 40 5.93 16.59 -3.37
C TYR A 40 7.31 16.70 -4.04
N ALA A 41 7.53 15.88 -5.09
CA ALA A 41 8.78 15.86 -5.82
C ALA A 41 9.15 17.24 -6.36
N ARG A 42 8.16 17.98 -6.88
CA ARG A 42 8.35 19.34 -7.40
C ARG A 42 8.57 20.40 -6.33
N GLU A 43 8.10 20.18 -5.10
CA GLU A 43 8.43 21.04 -3.96
C GLU A 43 9.91 20.93 -3.59
N THR A 44 10.54 19.77 -3.85
CA THR A 44 11.96 19.52 -3.56
C THR A 44 12.88 19.81 -4.74
N ASP A 45 12.48 19.41 -5.96
CA ASP A 45 13.21 19.62 -7.20
C ASP A 45 12.27 20.22 -8.26
N PRO A 46 12.32 21.55 -8.46
CA PRO A 46 11.41 22.24 -9.38
C PRO A 46 11.67 21.89 -10.86
N ASN A 47 12.78 21.19 -11.17
CA ASN A 47 13.08 20.76 -12.53
C ASN A 47 12.30 19.51 -12.95
N ILE A 48 11.63 18.82 -12.02
CA ILE A 48 10.83 17.63 -12.32
C ILE A 48 9.59 18.01 -13.12
N VAL A 49 9.55 17.54 -14.37
CA VAL A 49 8.45 17.79 -15.31
C VAL A 49 7.34 16.78 -15.11
N GLN A 50 7.66 15.51 -14.98
CA GLN A 50 6.69 14.45 -14.72
C GLN A 50 7.37 13.23 -14.11
N LEU A 51 6.58 12.32 -13.57
CA LEU A 51 7.07 11.04 -13.10
C LEU A 51 6.06 9.93 -13.38
N GLN A 52 6.57 8.70 -13.43
CA GLN A 52 5.78 7.49 -13.54
C GLN A 52 6.26 6.49 -12.49
N VAL A 53 5.34 6.05 -11.64
CA VAL A 53 5.60 4.95 -10.69
C VAL A 53 5.50 3.64 -11.45
N GLN A 54 6.58 2.86 -11.49
CA GLN A 54 6.61 1.59 -12.21
C GLN A 54 6.26 0.42 -11.30
N LYS A 55 6.95 0.31 -10.17
CA LYS A 55 6.80 -0.78 -9.19
C LYS A 55 7.02 -0.22 -7.80
N CYS A 56 6.22 -0.65 -6.83
CA CYS A 56 6.45 -0.38 -5.42
C CYS A 56 6.48 -1.69 -4.64
N GLU A 57 7.44 -1.81 -3.74
CA GLU A 57 7.57 -2.89 -2.78
C GLU A 57 7.42 -2.30 -1.38
N VAL A 58 6.59 -2.94 -0.57
CA VAL A 58 6.39 -2.54 0.83
C VAL A 58 7.30 -3.38 1.70
N PHE A 59 8.03 -2.73 2.60
CA PHE A 59 8.83 -3.40 3.60
C PHE A 59 8.66 -2.71 4.94
N ASN A 60 8.63 -3.49 6.01
CA ASN A 60 8.49 -2.96 7.36
C ASN A 60 9.85 -3.01 8.05
N LEU A 61 10.37 -1.85 8.48
CA LEU A 61 11.69 -1.76 9.11
C LEU A 61 11.79 -2.55 10.43
N PHE A 62 10.66 -2.85 11.06
CA PHE A 62 10.57 -3.58 12.33
C PHE A 62 9.79 -4.90 12.19
N GLU A 63 9.73 -5.47 10.98
CA GLU A 63 9.03 -6.72 10.74
C GLU A 63 9.47 -7.81 11.74
N GLY A 64 8.50 -8.52 12.33
CA GLY A 64 8.75 -9.57 13.32
C GLY A 64 8.94 -9.10 14.76
N GLN A 65 8.92 -7.78 15.04
CA GLN A 65 8.94 -7.26 16.41
C GLN A 65 7.54 -7.09 17.00
N PRO A 66 7.33 -7.38 18.31
CA PRO A 66 6.05 -7.11 18.97
C PRO A 66 5.68 -5.63 18.90
N GLY A 67 4.43 -5.33 18.50
CA GLY A 67 3.95 -3.95 18.38
C GLY A 67 4.29 -3.28 17.05
N THR A 68 4.97 -3.96 16.12
CA THR A 68 5.08 -3.48 14.74
C THR A 68 3.75 -3.60 14.00
N GLY A 69 3.59 -2.78 12.97
CA GLY A 69 2.41 -2.75 12.11
C GLY A 69 2.61 -1.81 10.90
N PRO A 70 1.57 -1.62 10.09
CA PRO A 70 1.64 -0.87 8.82
C PRO A 70 2.15 0.55 8.94
N GLN A 71 2.10 1.11 10.15
CA GLN A 71 2.57 2.43 10.47
C GLN A 71 4.11 2.59 10.38
N TYR A 72 4.83 1.49 10.26
CA TYR A 72 6.27 1.46 10.01
C TYR A 72 6.63 0.92 8.61
N ASP A 73 5.63 0.80 7.74
CA ASP A 73 5.83 0.37 6.37
C ASP A 73 6.49 1.48 5.56
N VAL A 74 7.56 1.13 4.84
CA VAL A 74 8.21 1.99 3.87
C VAL A 74 7.94 1.43 2.48
N HIS A 75 7.60 2.31 1.53
CA HIS A 75 7.29 1.97 0.15
C HIS A 75 8.49 2.29 -0.72
N ARG A 76 9.23 1.27 -1.12
CA ARG A 76 10.33 1.41 -2.08
C ARG A 76 9.78 1.34 -3.49
N CYS A 77 9.78 2.48 -4.17
CA CYS A 77 9.23 2.60 -5.51
C CYS A 77 10.33 2.84 -6.56
N THR A 78 10.29 2.08 -7.65
CA THR A 78 10.99 2.41 -8.89
C THR A 78 10.18 3.44 -9.65
N ILE A 79 10.77 4.62 -9.86
CA ILE A 79 10.11 5.79 -10.45
C ILE A 79 10.92 6.25 -11.65
N LEU A 80 10.25 6.37 -12.79
CA LEU A 80 10.80 6.99 -13.97
C LEU A 80 10.53 8.50 -13.91
N VAL A 81 11.57 9.30 -13.74
CA VAL A 81 11.49 10.75 -13.54
C VAL A 81 11.97 11.49 -14.78
N GLU A 82 11.16 12.39 -15.30
CA GLU A 82 11.57 13.33 -16.34
C GLU A 82 11.92 14.69 -15.71
N ARG A 83 13.11 15.20 -16.01
CA ARG A 83 13.59 16.50 -15.55
C ARG A 83 13.95 17.39 -16.72
N MET A 84 13.71 18.69 -16.57
CA MET A 84 14.21 19.74 -17.45
C MET A 84 15.64 20.11 -17.04
N ASN A 85 16.59 20.04 -17.97
CA ASN A 85 17.88 20.68 -17.81
C ASN A 85 17.83 22.07 -18.46
N HIS A 86 17.81 23.11 -17.64
CA HIS A 86 17.75 24.50 -18.11
C HIS A 86 19.03 24.99 -18.81
N GLU A 87 20.19 24.38 -18.53
CA GLU A 87 21.46 24.80 -19.14
C GLU A 87 21.52 24.45 -20.63
N ILE A 88 20.98 23.30 -21.00
CA ILE A 88 20.93 22.81 -22.39
C ILE A 88 19.52 22.86 -22.99
N ASN A 89 18.52 23.34 -22.23
CA ASN A 89 17.12 23.44 -22.61
C ASN A 89 16.55 22.13 -23.19
N GLN A 90 16.80 21.02 -22.50
CA GLN A 90 16.36 19.68 -22.90
C GLN A 90 15.82 18.92 -21.70
N THR A 91 14.82 18.08 -21.94
CA THR A 91 14.38 17.11 -20.93
C THR A 91 15.18 15.83 -21.03
N TYR A 92 15.33 15.16 -19.88
CA TYR A 92 15.91 13.84 -19.80
C TYR A 92 15.12 13.00 -18.81
N THR A 93 15.10 11.70 -19.07
CA THR A 93 14.38 10.73 -18.24
C THR A 93 15.38 9.80 -17.56
N ARG A 94 15.17 9.54 -16.27
CA ARG A 94 15.99 8.62 -15.48
C ARG A 94 15.11 7.77 -14.59
N GLU A 95 15.45 6.50 -14.48
CA GLU A 95 14.88 5.62 -13.47
C GLU A 95 15.59 5.84 -12.13
N GLU A 96 14.81 6.00 -11.07
CA GLU A 96 15.26 6.25 -9.72
C GLU A 96 14.52 5.36 -8.73
N LEU A 97 15.17 5.07 -7.61
CA LEU A 97 14.59 4.30 -6.52
C LEU A 97 14.30 5.26 -5.37
N TRP A 98 13.04 5.45 -5.03
CA TRP A 98 12.61 6.33 -3.95
C TRP A 98 11.97 5.51 -2.84
N ASP A 99 12.44 5.69 -1.61
CA ASP A 99 11.79 5.17 -0.43
C ASP A 99 10.78 6.22 0.04
N LEU A 100 9.52 5.83 0.14
CA LEU A 100 8.40 6.71 0.48
C LEU A 100 7.79 6.27 1.80
N ASP A 101 7.57 7.23 2.69
CA ASP A 101 6.88 7.05 3.96
C ASP A 101 5.54 7.78 3.94
N GLN A 102 4.54 7.19 4.58
CA GLN A 102 3.20 7.78 4.70
C GLN A 102 3.00 8.29 6.13
N ASP A 103 2.74 9.59 6.27
CA ASP A 103 2.39 10.18 7.56
C ASP A 103 1.09 9.57 8.09
N GLN A 104 1.15 9.11 9.34
CA GLN A 104 0.06 8.34 9.96
C GLN A 104 -1.13 9.23 10.38
N TYR A 105 -0.93 10.53 10.49
CA TYR A 105 -1.94 11.47 10.98
C TYR A 105 -2.75 12.07 9.84
N ASP A 106 -2.10 12.49 8.76
CA ASP A 106 -2.75 13.14 7.62
C ASP A 106 -2.73 12.33 6.31
N GLY A 107 -2.01 11.20 6.28
CA GLY A 107 -1.90 10.33 5.11
C GLY A 107 -1.01 10.90 4.00
N SER A 108 -0.30 12.00 4.26
CA SER A 108 0.62 12.62 3.31
C SER A 108 1.84 11.75 3.06
N TRP A 109 2.46 11.93 1.89
CA TRP A 109 3.63 11.15 1.49
C TRP A 109 4.88 12.01 1.54
N SER A 110 5.99 11.40 1.97
CA SER A 110 7.30 12.03 1.96
C SER A 110 8.36 11.08 1.44
N ILE A 111 9.44 11.61 0.85
CA ILE A 111 10.62 10.80 0.55
C ILE A 111 11.37 10.55 1.85
N TYR A 112 11.48 9.28 2.21
CA TYR A 112 12.26 8.81 3.33
C TYR A 112 13.75 9.02 3.04
N ASN A 113 14.31 10.11 3.57
CA ASN A 113 15.72 10.42 3.44
C ASN A 113 16.45 9.91 4.69
N TYR A 114 17.32 8.91 4.53
CA TYR A 114 18.31 8.58 5.55
C TYR A 114 19.24 9.79 5.72
N LYS A 115 19.07 10.55 6.80
CA LYS A 115 20.07 11.53 7.25
C LYS A 115 20.90 10.95 8.38
#